data_AF-A0A7N6ASI5-F1
#
_entry.id   AF-A0A7N6ASI5-F1
#
_cell.length_a   1.000
_cell.length_b   1.000
_cell.length_c   1.000
_cell.angle_alpha   90.00
_cell.angle_beta   90.00
_cell.angle_gamma   90.00
#
_symmetry.space_group_name_H-M   'P 1'
#
loop_
_entity.id
_entity.type
_entity.pdbx_description
1 polymer ?
#
loop_
_entity_poly.entity_id
_entity_poly.type
_entity_poly.pdbx_seq_one_letter_code
_entity_poly.pdbx_strand_id
1 'polypeptide(L)'
;MFILFSFFPCASHVEPKCGFIAYNDQPPPGHPSAKAGCGHSKGLVMVDEDTVVWVLHSTPKFPKTRESNSFFPSSGVKNAQTFICVTFHKSELETIGNVPGDMLTCTVNQFILVELNVKYVSCMFSETHLRNIRAHIFDFANTKFFSADIENFLGDLYVTIANTLKTNLYAQTCGGQDGRSAHSVYNIEQIQFLLVEFKQGSDHSKWCVSEDKDWTCIGDSNRALSQFDRPGGALCIKNEGVRKAFFDLKFEEEKCSGTSEKQFRTQD
;
A
#
# COMPACT_ATOMS: atom_id res chain seq x y z
N MET A 1 15.35 -0.47 12.48
CA MET A 1 14.28 0.31 13.14
C MET A 1 13.20 -0.67 13.59
N PHE A 2 13.05 -0.92 14.89
CA PHE A 2 11.94 -1.71 15.42
C PHE A 2 10.75 -0.75 15.60
N ILE A 3 9.72 -0.88 14.77
CA ILE A 3 8.45 -0.21 15.04
C ILE A 3 7.77 -1.05 16.13
N LEU A 4 7.88 -0.60 17.37
CA LEU A 4 7.17 -1.21 18.50
C LEU A 4 5.73 -0.67 18.48
N PHE A 5 4.79 -1.43 17.91
CA PHE A 5 3.37 -1.15 18.09
C PHE A 5 2.95 -1.69 19.46
N SER A 6 2.94 -0.84 20.49
CA SER A 6 2.32 -1.17 21.77
C SER A 6 0.81 -1.08 21.63
N PHE A 7 0.14 -2.22 21.47
CA PHE A 7 -1.32 -2.30 21.59
C PHE A 7 -1.67 -2.16 23.07
N PHE A 8 -2.18 -1.00 23.46
CA PHE A 8 -2.85 -0.88 24.76
C PHE A 8 -4.10 -1.78 24.74
N PRO A 9 -4.33 -2.62 25.76
CA PRO A 9 -5.59 -3.31 25.87
C PRO A 9 -6.72 -2.27 25.93
N CYS A 10 -7.71 -2.35 25.03
CA CYS A 10 -8.94 -1.57 25.14
C CYS A 10 -9.50 -1.81 26.55
N ALA A 11 -9.52 -0.75 27.37
CA ALA A 11 -9.96 -0.83 28.75
C ALA A 11 -11.48 -1.10 28.79
N SER A 12 -11.84 -1.93 29.75
CA SER A 12 -13.11 -2.64 29.94
C SER A 12 -14.40 -1.81 30.08
N HIS A 13 -15.51 -2.44 29.68
CA HIS A 13 -16.91 -2.35 30.18
C HIS A 13 -17.77 -1.10 29.94
N VAL A 14 -17.39 -0.20 29.03
CA VAL A 14 -18.30 0.77 28.39
C VAL A 14 -18.13 0.63 26.88
N GLU A 15 -19.17 0.89 26.07
CA GLU A 15 -19.15 0.73 24.61
C GLU A 15 -17.76 1.04 24.01
N PRO A 16 -17.16 0.10 23.25
CA PRO A 16 -15.79 0.24 22.83
C PRO A 16 -15.62 1.49 21.97
N LYS A 17 -14.87 2.46 22.52
CA LYS A 17 -14.51 3.72 21.86
C LYS A 17 -13.34 3.57 20.87
N CYS A 18 -12.73 2.38 20.86
CA CYS A 18 -11.60 2.00 20.04
C CYS A 18 -11.99 0.82 19.13
N GLY A 19 -11.35 0.73 17.96
CA GLY A 19 -11.58 -0.33 17.00
C GLY A 19 -10.37 -0.62 16.14
N PHE A 20 -10.33 -1.84 15.60
CA PHE A 20 -9.18 -2.34 14.85
C PHE A 20 -9.64 -3.28 13.74
N ILE A 21 -9.08 -3.09 12.55
CA ILE A 21 -9.22 -3.99 11.40
C ILE A 21 -7.83 -4.26 10.87
N ALA A 22 -7.52 -5.52 10.60
CA ALA A 22 -6.38 -5.90 9.77
C ALA A 22 -6.86 -6.59 8.49
N TYR A 23 -6.19 -6.31 7.38
CA TYR A 23 -6.41 -6.97 6.10
C TYR A 23 -5.06 -7.43 5.54
N ASN A 24 -5.03 -8.61 4.94
CA ASN A 24 -3.80 -9.19 4.38
C ASN A 24 -4.17 -10.28 3.37
N ASP A 25 -3.72 -10.17 2.13
CA ASP A 25 -3.98 -11.18 1.09
C ASP A 25 -3.29 -12.54 1.37
N GLN A 26 -2.27 -12.56 2.23
CA GLN A 26 -1.55 -13.75 2.68
C GLN A 26 -1.52 -13.82 4.20
N PRO A 27 -2.64 -14.12 4.85
CA PRO A 27 -2.76 -13.82 6.25
C PRO A 27 -2.24 -14.97 7.15
N PRO A 28 -2.20 -14.80 8.49
CA PRO A 28 -1.75 -15.85 9.40
C PRO A 28 -2.49 -17.20 9.23
N PRO A 29 -1.86 -18.32 9.64
CA PRO A 29 -2.51 -19.63 9.62
C PRO A 29 -3.86 -19.64 10.37
N GLY A 30 -4.82 -20.41 9.87
CA GLY A 30 -6.17 -20.49 10.45
C GLY A 30 -7.21 -19.64 9.73
N HIS A 31 -6.83 -18.94 8.66
CA HIS A 31 -7.76 -18.16 7.86
C HIS A 31 -7.50 -18.33 6.37
N PRO A 32 -8.52 -18.11 5.51
CA PRO A 32 -8.35 -18.26 4.08
C PRO A 32 -7.40 -17.20 3.49
N SER A 33 -6.67 -17.57 2.46
CA SER A 33 -5.95 -16.60 1.63
C SER A 33 -6.91 -15.91 0.65
N ALA A 34 -6.49 -14.78 0.10
CA ALA A 34 -7.22 -14.13 -0.97
C ALA A 34 -7.35 -15.04 -2.21
N LYS A 35 -8.45 -14.91 -2.94
CA LYS A 35 -8.68 -15.65 -4.19
C LYS A 35 -7.77 -15.14 -5.32
N ALA A 36 -7.72 -15.87 -6.43
CA ALA A 36 -7.07 -15.37 -7.64
C ALA A 36 -7.80 -14.11 -8.16
N GLY A 37 -7.05 -13.09 -8.59
CA GLY A 37 -7.60 -11.81 -9.07
C GLY A 37 -7.77 -10.73 -8.00
N CYS A 38 -7.68 -11.07 -6.71
CA CYS A 38 -7.79 -10.11 -5.60
C CYS A 38 -6.59 -9.16 -5.54
N GLY A 39 -6.76 -7.98 -4.95
CA GLY A 39 -5.62 -7.07 -4.71
C GLY A 39 -4.55 -7.67 -3.79
N HIS A 40 -3.28 -7.35 -4.02
CA HIS A 40 -2.15 -7.76 -3.17
C HIS A 40 -1.91 -6.82 -1.99
N SER A 41 -2.99 -6.47 -1.29
CA SER A 41 -2.99 -5.42 -0.27
C SER A 41 -2.91 -5.98 1.15
N LYS A 42 -2.19 -5.25 2.01
CA LYS A 42 -2.06 -5.56 3.44
C LYS A 42 -1.95 -4.30 4.26
N GLY A 43 -2.64 -4.27 5.39
CA GLY A 43 -2.67 -3.11 6.25
C GLY A 43 -3.56 -3.26 7.45
N LEU A 44 -3.63 -2.18 8.22
CA LEU A 44 -4.35 -2.10 9.47
C LEU A 44 -5.00 -0.73 9.58
N VAL A 45 -6.24 -0.69 10.04
CA VAL A 45 -6.92 0.55 10.42
C VAL A 45 -7.28 0.45 11.89
N MET A 46 -6.80 1.41 12.67
CA MET A 46 -7.12 1.61 14.07
C MET A 46 -7.95 2.87 14.21
N VAL A 47 -8.96 2.84 15.07
CA VAL A 47 -9.82 3.99 15.35
C VAL A 47 -9.92 4.14 16.86
N ASP A 48 -9.93 5.37 17.36
CA ASP A 48 -10.28 5.68 18.74
C ASP A 48 -11.38 6.76 18.82
N GLU A 49 -11.40 7.56 19.90
CA GLU A 49 -12.38 8.63 20.10
C GLU A 49 -12.38 9.64 18.95
N ASP A 50 -11.21 10.13 18.53
CA ASP A 50 -11.04 11.23 17.56
C ASP A 50 -9.96 10.96 16.49
N THR A 51 -9.29 9.82 16.57
CA THR A 51 -8.13 9.48 15.73
C THR A 51 -8.40 8.24 14.90
N VAL A 52 -7.84 8.24 13.69
CA VAL A 52 -7.74 7.06 12.83
C VAL A 52 -6.27 6.87 12.47
N VAL A 53 -5.74 5.67 12.66
CA VAL A 53 -4.39 5.32 12.21
C VAL A 53 -4.51 4.29 11.12
N TRP A 54 -3.95 4.60 9.94
CA TRP A 54 -3.87 3.67 8.83
C TRP A 54 -2.41 3.26 8.61
N VAL A 55 -2.18 1.95 8.67
CA VAL A 55 -0.90 1.32 8.37
C VAL A 55 -1.02 0.55 7.06
N LEU A 56 -0.15 0.85 6.10
CA LEU A 56 0.03 0.05 4.88
C LEU A 56 1.38 -0.65 4.92
N HIS A 57 1.43 -1.93 4.52
CA HIS A 57 2.68 -2.70 4.60
C HIS A 57 2.78 -3.86 3.60
N SER A 58 4.00 -4.38 3.42
CA SER A 58 4.25 -5.51 2.51
C SER A 58 4.32 -6.88 3.18
N THR A 59 4.34 -6.94 4.53
CA THR A 59 4.61 -8.16 5.32
C THR A 59 3.48 -9.21 5.29
N PRO A 60 3.68 -10.41 4.72
CA PRO A 60 2.72 -11.51 4.81
C PRO A 60 2.55 -12.00 6.25
N LYS A 61 1.37 -12.52 6.58
CA LYS A 61 1.02 -13.08 7.89
C LYS A 61 1.13 -12.09 9.05
N PHE A 62 1.10 -10.80 8.74
CA PHE A 62 1.08 -9.72 9.72
C PHE A 62 -0.33 -9.13 9.81
N PRO A 63 -0.81 -8.78 11.00
CA PRO A 63 -0.23 -9.13 12.30
C PRO A 63 -0.36 -10.63 12.58
N LYS A 64 0.63 -11.25 13.23
CA LYS A 64 0.58 -12.69 13.54
C LYS A 64 -0.40 -13.00 14.66
N THR A 65 -0.42 -12.17 15.70
CA THR A 65 -1.33 -12.28 16.86
C THR A 65 -1.67 -10.87 17.37
N ARG A 66 -2.55 -10.76 18.39
CA ARG A 66 -2.77 -9.49 19.13
C ARG A 66 -1.71 -9.23 20.21
N GLU A 67 -0.94 -10.24 20.56
CA GLU A 67 0.01 -10.16 21.67
C GLU A 67 1.27 -9.41 21.20
N SER A 68 1.59 -8.32 21.89
CA SER A 68 2.79 -7.49 21.62
C SER A 68 4.05 -8.32 21.33
N ASN A 69 4.25 -9.41 22.08
CA ASN A 69 5.47 -10.23 22.03
C ASN A 69 5.50 -11.23 20.86
N SER A 70 4.35 -11.48 20.22
CA SER A 70 4.22 -12.36 19.04
C SER A 70 3.45 -11.65 17.92
N PHE A 71 3.56 -10.32 17.85
CA PHE A 71 2.84 -9.49 16.89
C PHE A 71 3.43 -9.61 15.48
N PHE A 72 4.76 -9.58 15.37
CA PHE A 72 5.47 -9.68 14.10
C PHE A 72 5.72 -11.15 13.72
N PRO A 73 5.44 -11.59 12.47
CA PRO A 73 5.69 -12.96 12.06
C PRO A 73 7.19 -13.22 11.85
N SER A 74 7.69 -14.36 12.33
CA SER A 74 9.08 -14.76 12.11
C SER A 74 9.45 -14.91 10.63
N SER A 75 8.48 -15.21 9.76
CA SER A 75 8.69 -15.24 8.30
C SER A 75 8.90 -13.86 7.67
N GLY A 76 8.51 -12.78 8.37
CA GLY A 76 8.61 -11.41 7.86
C GLY A 76 10.03 -10.89 7.75
N VAL A 77 11.02 -11.55 8.37
CA VAL A 77 12.44 -11.14 8.33
C VAL A 77 13.18 -11.65 7.10
N LYS A 78 12.58 -12.56 6.31
CA LYS A 78 13.23 -13.19 5.17
C LYS A 78 13.53 -12.20 4.04
N ASN A 79 12.60 -11.27 3.81
CA ASN A 79 12.69 -10.27 2.74
C ASN A 79 12.53 -8.89 3.35
N ALA A 80 13.16 -7.88 2.75
CA ALA A 80 12.92 -6.49 3.16
C ALA A 80 11.44 -6.13 3.02
N GLN A 81 10.92 -5.37 3.98
CA GLN A 81 9.52 -4.96 4.07
C GLN A 81 9.44 -3.46 4.30
N THR A 82 8.38 -2.84 3.81
CA THR A 82 8.04 -1.45 4.14
C THR A 82 6.77 -1.38 4.95
N PHE A 83 6.72 -0.38 5.82
CA PHE A 83 5.55 0.04 6.56
C PHE A 83 5.45 1.56 6.45
N ILE A 84 4.25 2.06 6.19
CA ILE A 84 3.89 3.46 6.40
C ILE A 84 2.73 3.50 7.38
N CYS A 85 2.78 4.43 8.33
CA CYS A 85 1.77 4.64 9.34
C CYS A 85 1.39 6.11 9.32
N VAL A 86 0.12 6.41 9.04
CA VAL A 86 -0.38 7.78 9.01
C VAL A 86 -1.54 7.91 9.98
N THR A 87 -1.54 9.02 10.72
CA THR A 87 -2.58 9.39 11.66
C THR A 87 -3.46 10.45 11.02
N PHE A 88 -4.77 10.24 11.08
CA PHE A 88 -5.81 11.12 10.56
C PHE A 88 -6.79 11.47 11.68
N HIS A 89 -7.49 12.57 11.51
CA HIS A 89 -8.66 12.86 12.33
C HIS A 89 -9.81 11.93 11.95
N LYS A 90 -10.67 11.57 12.91
CA LYS A 90 -11.79 10.64 12.69
C LYS A 90 -12.81 11.08 11.64
N SER A 91 -12.87 12.36 11.32
CA SER A 91 -13.65 12.85 10.17
C SER A 91 -13.27 12.18 8.85
N GLU A 92 -12.02 11.72 8.72
CA GLU A 92 -11.53 11.05 7.50
C GLU A 92 -11.88 9.56 7.43
N LEU A 93 -12.48 8.99 8.49
CA LEU A 93 -12.75 7.56 8.56
C LEU A 93 -13.66 7.07 7.43
N GLU A 94 -14.66 7.86 7.06
CA GLU A 94 -15.57 7.53 5.95
C GLU A 94 -14.82 7.55 4.61
N THR A 95 -13.97 8.55 4.38
CA THR A 95 -13.10 8.63 3.21
C THR A 95 -12.14 7.45 3.12
N ILE A 96 -11.50 7.08 4.24
CA ILE A 96 -10.61 5.90 4.33
C ILE A 96 -11.41 4.60 4.12
N GLY A 97 -12.64 4.53 4.61
CA GLY A 97 -13.54 3.40 4.37
C GLY A 97 -14.02 3.27 2.94
N ASN A 98 -13.99 4.36 2.17
CA ASN A 98 -14.31 4.38 0.74
C ASN A 98 -13.10 4.03 -0.15
N VAL A 99 -11.92 3.82 0.43
CA VAL A 99 -10.80 3.21 -0.29
C VAL A 99 -11.31 1.90 -0.90
N PRO A 100 -11.14 1.69 -2.22
CA PRO A 100 -11.97 0.77 -2.99
C PRO A 100 -12.19 -0.53 -2.24
N GLY A 101 -13.47 -0.84 -2.02
CA GLY A 101 -13.86 -2.11 -1.43
C GLY A 101 -13.12 -3.25 -2.11
N ASP A 102 -12.85 -3.24 -3.41
CA ASP A 102 -12.14 -4.32 -4.13
C ASP A 102 -10.68 -4.57 -3.72
N MET A 103 -10.04 -3.62 -3.03
CA MET A 103 -8.74 -3.81 -2.37
C MET A 103 -8.88 -4.67 -1.10
N LEU A 104 -10.01 -4.52 -0.42
CA LEU A 104 -10.38 -5.13 0.85
C LEU A 104 -11.30 -6.35 0.67
N THR A 105 -12.45 -6.27 0.02
CA THR A 105 -13.51 -7.29 -0.15
C THR A 105 -13.03 -8.65 -0.62
N CYS A 106 -11.97 -8.72 -1.42
CA CYS A 106 -11.44 -10.02 -1.85
C CYS A 106 -10.30 -10.56 -0.94
N THR A 107 -9.77 -9.73 -0.04
CA THR A 107 -8.75 -10.06 0.98
C THR A 107 -9.31 -10.07 2.41
N VAL A 108 -10.54 -9.60 2.61
CA VAL A 108 -11.26 -9.56 3.88
C VAL A 108 -11.72 -10.98 4.19
N ASN A 109 -10.81 -11.74 4.77
CA ASN A 109 -11.19 -12.59 5.87
C ASN A 109 -11.09 -11.72 7.11
N GLN A 110 -12.16 -11.65 7.90
CA GLN A 110 -12.27 -10.80 9.10
C GLN A 110 -11.16 -11.13 10.09
N PHE A 111 -9.98 -10.54 9.87
CA PHE A 111 -8.85 -10.66 10.75
C PHE A 111 -9.05 -9.64 11.84
N ILE A 112 -9.47 -10.17 12.98
CA ILE A 112 -9.40 -9.49 14.26
C ILE A 112 -10.41 -8.33 14.33
N LEU A 113 -11.70 -8.66 14.35
CA LEU A 113 -12.69 -7.75 14.92
C LEU A 113 -12.43 -7.69 16.43
N VAL A 114 -11.72 -6.65 16.88
CA VAL A 114 -11.89 -6.15 18.25
C VAL A 114 -12.98 -5.11 18.15
N GLU A 115 -14.18 -5.49 18.60
CA GLU A 115 -15.13 -4.58 19.19
C GLU A 115 -15.34 -3.25 18.45
N LEU A 116 -15.45 -3.31 17.12
CA LEU A 116 -16.00 -2.18 16.39
C LEU A 116 -17.51 -2.19 16.61
N ASN A 117 -18.06 -1.05 17.05
CA ASN A 117 -19.48 -0.81 16.90
C ASN A 117 -19.84 -1.10 15.42
N VAL A 118 -20.83 -1.98 15.20
CA VAL A 118 -21.22 -2.52 13.88
C VAL A 118 -21.44 -1.41 12.84
N LYS A 119 -21.76 -0.19 13.30
CA LYS A 119 -21.88 1.02 12.47
C LYS A 119 -20.60 1.37 11.68
N TYR A 120 -19.41 1.25 12.29
CA TYR A 120 -18.13 1.60 11.65
C TYR A 120 -17.63 0.51 10.68
N VAL A 121 -17.96 -0.76 10.96
CA VAL A 121 -17.69 -1.87 10.03
C VAL A 121 -18.64 -1.77 8.83
N SER A 122 -19.93 -1.48 9.07
CA SER A 122 -20.93 -1.39 8.00
C SER A 122 -20.64 -0.28 6.99
N CYS A 123 -20.02 0.85 7.39
CA CYS A 123 -19.66 1.91 6.44
C CYS A 123 -18.43 1.56 5.58
N MET A 124 -17.46 0.81 6.13
CA MET A 124 -16.27 0.35 5.39
C MET A 124 -16.55 -0.79 4.40
N PHE A 125 -17.63 -1.57 4.60
CA PHE A 125 -17.87 -2.81 3.84
C PHE A 125 -19.25 -2.87 3.17
N SER A 126 -19.92 -1.74 2.94
CA SER A 126 -21.21 -1.73 2.24
C SER A 126 -21.06 -2.21 0.79
N GLU A 127 -21.73 -3.31 0.43
CA GLU A 127 -21.72 -3.92 -0.91
C GLU A 127 -22.15 -2.95 -2.03
N THR A 128 -22.86 -1.87 -1.70
CA THR A 128 -23.33 -0.87 -2.65
C THR A 128 -22.23 0.06 -3.17
N HIS A 129 -21.08 0.18 -2.49
CA HIS A 129 -19.96 0.99 -2.95
C HIS A 129 -19.01 0.25 -3.92
N LEU A 130 -19.30 -1.03 -4.22
CA LEU A 130 -18.43 -1.96 -4.97
C LEU A 130 -18.57 -1.91 -6.50
N ARG A 131 -19.19 -0.87 -7.07
CA ARG A 131 -19.64 -0.94 -8.49
C ARG A 131 -19.20 0.19 -9.41
N ASN A 132 -18.37 1.13 -8.96
CA ASN A 132 -17.85 2.19 -9.83
C ASN A 132 -16.35 2.39 -9.58
N ILE A 133 -15.53 1.42 -10.02
CA ILE A 133 -14.07 1.51 -9.94
C ILE A 133 -13.61 2.58 -10.93
N ARG A 134 -13.56 3.83 -10.45
CA ARG A 134 -12.74 4.89 -11.04
C ARG A 134 -11.51 5.03 -10.16
N ALA A 135 -10.39 5.49 -10.72
CA ALA A 135 -9.24 5.83 -9.88
C ALA A 135 -9.66 6.80 -8.76
N HIS A 136 -9.40 6.43 -7.51
CA HIS A 136 -9.65 7.28 -6.36
C HIS A 136 -8.33 7.91 -5.91
N ILE A 137 -8.33 9.24 -5.85
CA ILE A 137 -7.30 10.02 -5.17
C ILE A 137 -7.95 10.61 -3.93
N PHE A 138 -7.49 10.20 -2.75
CA PHE A 138 -7.90 10.84 -1.49
C PHE A 138 -6.79 11.78 -1.04
N ASP A 139 -7.16 13.02 -0.73
CA ASP A 139 -6.24 14.10 -0.41
C ASP A 139 -6.41 14.54 1.04
N PHE A 140 -5.39 14.31 1.85
CA PHE A 140 -5.34 14.60 3.28
C PHE A 140 -4.20 15.59 3.58
N ALA A 141 -4.21 16.73 2.88
CA ALA A 141 -3.19 17.78 2.93
C ALA A 141 -1.76 17.30 2.58
N ASN A 142 -1.01 16.82 3.58
CA ASN A 142 0.36 16.30 3.40
C ASN A 142 0.39 14.80 3.11
N THR A 143 -0.76 14.14 3.10
CA THR A 143 -0.89 12.72 2.75
C THR A 143 -1.85 12.56 1.59
N LYS A 144 -1.56 11.61 0.70
CA LYS A 144 -2.47 11.21 -0.36
C LYS A 144 -2.57 9.70 -0.42
N PHE A 145 -3.75 9.20 -0.77
CA PHE A 145 -3.90 7.81 -1.20
C PHE A 145 -4.23 7.77 -2.68
N PHE A 146 -3.56 6.87 -3.41
CA PHE A 146 -3.80 6.62 -4.82
C PHE A 146 -4.26 5.18 -5.00
N SER A 147 -5.33 4.96 -5.76
CA SER A 147 -5.64 3.64 -6.32
C SER A 147 -5.16 3.52 -7.76
N ALA A 148 -4.92 2.29 -8.22
CA ALA A 148 -4.59 2.03 -9.62
C ALA A 148 -5.75 2.50 -10.53
N ASP A 149 -5.40 3.13 -11.65
CA ASP A 149 -6.34 3.50 -12.72
C ASP A 149 -6.28 2.45 -13.82
N ILE A 150 -7.23 1.52 -13.80
CA ILE A 150 -7.24 0.34 -14.66
C ILE A 150 -7.57 0.73 -16.12
N GLU A 151 -8.25 1.86 -16.36
CA GLU A 151 -8.69 2.26 -17.71
C GLU A 151 -7.69 3.19 -18.43
N ASN A 152 -7.14 4.20 -17.73
CA ASN A 152 -6.37 5.26 -18.42
C ASN A 152 -4.88 4.97 -18.60
N PHE A 153 -4.26 4.26 -17.65
CA PHE A 153 -2.81 4.01 -17.66
C PHE A 153 -2.49 2.52 -17.69
N LEU A 154 -3.41 1.73 -18.27
CA LEU A 154 -3.33 0.28 -18.32
C LEU A 154 -3.09 -0.35 -16.94
N GLY A 155 -3.56 0.28 -15.85
CA GLY A 155 -3.37 -0.25 -14.50
C GLY A 155 -2.01 0.00 -13.83
N ASP A 156 -1.05 0.72 -14.45
CA ASP A 156 0.21 1.06 -13.75
C ASP A 156 -0.02 2.18 -12.71
N LEU A 157 -0.20 1.78 -11.45
CA LEU A 157 -0.34 2.65 -10.29
C LEU A 157 0.73 3.76 -10.23
N TYR A 158 1.98 3.47 -10.60
CA TYR A 158 3.07 4.42 -10.46
C TYR A 158 3.03 5.50 -11.53
N VAL A 159 2.52 5.17 -12.72
CA VAL A 159 2.26 6.16 -13.78
C VAL A 159 1.11 7.08 -13.36
N THR A 160 0.06 6.53 -12.75
CA THR A 160 -1.04 7.34 -12.17
C THR A 160 -0.50 8.31 -11.13
N ILE A 161 0.37 7.87 -10.22
CA ILE A 161 1.01 8.73 -9.22
C ILE A 161 1.86 9.80 -9.89
N ALA A 162 2.73 9.44 -10.84
CA ALA A 162 3.65 10.37 -11.50
C ALA A 162 2.90 11.50 -12.22
N ASN A 163 1.88 11.14 -12.99
CA ASN A 163 1.06 12.10 -13.74
C ASN A 163 0.23 12.99 -12.82
N THR A 164 -0.37 12.43 -11.76
CA THR A 164 -1.16 13.22 -10.82
C THR A 164 -0.28 14.18 -10.03
N LEU A 165 0.86 13.70 -9.54
CA LEU A 165 1.82 14.53 -8.82
C LEU A 165 2.60 15.45 -9.74
N LYS A 166 2.54 15.28 -11.06
CA LYS A 166 3.26 16.04 -12.08
C LYS A 166 4.76 16.07 -11.83
N THR A 167 5.37 14.90 -11.67
CA THR A 167 6.79 14.70 -11.38
C THR A 167 7.21 13.31 -11.86
N ASN A 168 8.46 13.16 -12.25
CA ASN A 168 9.03 11.84 -12.49
C ASN A 168 9.17 11.09 -11.16
N LEU A 169 9.12 9.77 -11.21
CA LEU A 169 9.27 8.91 -10.04
C LEU A 169 10.42 7.94 -10.19
N TYR A 170 11.09 7.63 -9.09
CA TYR A 170 11.95 6.47 -8.96
C TYR A 170 11.21 5.43 -8.13
N ALA A 171 10.94 4.26 -8.71
CA ALA A 171 10.15 3.20 -8.09
C ALA A 171 11.01 1.97 -7.81
N GLN A 172 11.03 1.52 -6.55
CA GLN A 172 11.54 0.20 -6.16
C GLN A 172 10.51 -0.83 -6.56
N THR A 173 10.54 -1.18 -7.85
CA THR A 173 9.79 -2.24 -8.49
C THR A 173 10.08 -2.18 -9.99
N CYS A 174 10.15 -3.33 -10.67
CA CYS A 174 10.38 -3.38 -12.10
C CYS A 174 9.06 -3.45 -12.89
N GLY A 175 9.00 -2.71 -13.98
CA GLY A 175 7.87 -2.71 -14.91
C GLY A 175 8.10 -1.78 -16.09
N GLY A 176 7.41 -2.05 -17.19
CA GLY A 176 7.46 -1.21 -18.38
C GLY A 176 6.45 -0.07 -18.26
N GLN A 177 6.85 1.12 -18.71
CA GLN A 177 5.95 2.24 -18.92
C GLN A 177 5.58 2.27 -20.40
N ASP A 178 4.28 2.38 -20.69
CA ASP A 178 3.85 2.71 -22.04
C ASP A 178 4.25 4.17 -22.34
N GLY A 179 4.79 4.43 -23.53
CA GLY A 179 5.36 5.74 -23.92
C GLY A 179 4.34 6.89 -24.01
N ARG A 180 3.09 6.67 -23.57
CA ARG A 180 1.97 7.62 -23.60
C ARG A 180 1.87 8.54 -22.38
N SER A 181 2.75 8.40 -21.39
CA SER A 181 2.74 9.18 -20.14
C SER A 181 3.57 10.46 -20.22
N ALA A 182 3.09 11.55 -19.61
CA ALA A 182 3.82 12.82 -19.56
C ALA A 182 5.03 12.82 -18.62
N HIS A 183 5.06 11.95 -17.61
CA HIS A 183 6.14 11.82 -16.63
C HIS A 183 6.68 10.40 -16.61
N SER A 184 7.99 10.25 -16.44
CA SER A 184 8.67 8.96 -16.43
C SER A 184 8.68 8.32 -15.05
N VAL A 185 8.60 6.99 -15.01
CA VAL A 185 8.78 6.18 -13.80
C VAL A 185 10.00 5.27 -14.00
N TYR A 186 11.12 5.65 -13.40
CA TYR A 186 12.39 4.95 -13.43
C TYR A 186 12.41 3.77 -12.44
N ASN A 187 12.91 2.62 -12.88
CA ASN A 187 13.01 1.43 -12.04
C ASN A 187 14.31 1.46 -11.23
N ILE A 188 14.19 1.28 -9.91
CA ILE A 188 15.32 1.02 -9.01
C ILE A 188 15.50 -0.50 -8.94
N GLU A 189 16.63 -1.02 -9.41
CA GLU A 189 16.92 -2.46 -9.44
C GLU A 189 17.51 -2.95 -8.11
N GLN A 190 18.31 -2.11 -7.48
CA GLN A 190 19.00 -2.43 -6.24
C GLN A 190 18.95 -1.25 -5.29
N ILE A 191 18.72 -1.57 -4.02
CA ILE A 191 18.81 -0.61 -2.93
C ILE A 191 19.95 -0.96 -2.00
N GLN A 192 20.53 0.07 -1.40
CA GLN A 192 21.53 -0.08 -0.35
C GLN A 192 21.00 0.56 0.93
N PHE A 193 20.92 -0.25 1.99
CA PHE A 193 20.59 0.24 3.32
C PHE A 193 21.74 -0.08 4.26
N LEU A 194 22.42 0.97 4.76
CA LEU A 194 23.67 0.83 5.50
C LEU A 194 24.73 0.11 4.66
N LEU A 195 25.24 -1.04 5.12
CA LEU A 195 26.24 -1.86 4.43
C LEU A 195 25.63 -3.10 3.77
N VAL A 196 24.30 -3.17 3.64
CA VAL A 196 23.58 -4.31 3.07
C VAL A 196 22.89 -3.90 1.78
N GLU A 197 23.16 -4.66 0.74
CA GLU A 197 22.52 -4.52 -0.57
C GLU A 197 21.33 -5.47 -0.67
N PHE A 198 20.20 -4.95 -1.16
CA PHE A 198 19.02 -5.75 -1.44
C PHE A 198 18.75 -5.71 -2.95
N LYS A 199 18.80 -6.90 -3.55
CA LYS A 199 18.46 -7.12 -4.96
C LYS A 199 16.99 -7.52 -5.11
N GLN A 200 16.50 -7.36 -6.32
CA GLN A 200 15.19 -7.85 -6.74
C GLN A 200 14.98 -9.32 -6.32
N GLY A 201 13.84 -9.62 -5.70
CA GLY A 201 13.47 -10.96 -5.19
C GLY A 201 13.80 -11.21 -3.71
N SER A 202 14.70 -10.43 -3.11
CA SER A 202 14.92 -10.40 -1.65
C SER A 202 14.26 -9.19 -0.97
N ASP A 203 13.64 -8.33 -1.77
CA ASP A 203 12.91 -7.15 -1.33
C ASP A 203 11.44 -7.26 -1.75
N HIS A 204 10.54 -7.22 -0.77
CA HIS A 204 9.09 -7.19 -0.97
C HIS A 204 8.51 -5.79 -0.84
N SER A 205 9.32 -4.81 -0.44
CA SER A 205 8.94 -3.42 -0.42
C SER A 205 8.57 -2.95 -1.82
N LYS A 206 7.66 -2.00 -1.84
CA LYS A 206 7.11 -1.41 -3.06
C LYS A 206 6.91 0.04 -2.72
N TRP A 207 7.72 0.89 -3.31
CA TRP A 207 7.70 2.30 -2.99
C TRP A 207 8.21 3.11 -4.16
N CYS A 208 7.86 4.38 -4.17
CA CYS A 208 8.44 5.34 -5.09
C CYS A 208 8.67 6.69 -4.43
N VAL A 209 9.62 7.44 -4.98
CA VAL A 209 9.94 8.80 -4.58
C VAL A 209 9.91 9.73 -5.78
N SER A 210 9.42 10.95 -5.58
CA SER A 210 9.44 11.97 -6.63
C SER A 210 10.84 12.53 -6.89
N GLU A 211 11.12 12.86 -8.14
CA GLU A 211 12.39 13.42 -8.59
C GLU A 211 12.63 14.83 -8.04
N ASP A 212 11.64 15.71 -8.13
CA ASP A 212 11.77 17.14 -7.86
C ASP A 212 10.74 17.66 -6.83
N LYS A 213 10.08 16.74 -6.14
CA LYS A 213 9.10 17.03 -5.07
C LYS A 213 9.42 16.22 -3.83
N ASP A 214 8.70 16.53 -2.75
CA ASP A 214 8.88 15.93 -1.44
C ASP A 214 8.00 14.69 -1.19
N TRP A 215 7.56 14.00 -2.23
CA TRP A 215 6.65 12.85 -2.09
C TRP A 215 7.40 11.53 -1.97
N THR A 216 6.98 10.72 -1.00
CA THR A 216 7.31 9.30 -0.87
C THR A 216 6.02 8.50 -0.79
N CYS A 217 5.89 7.45 -1.58
CA CYS A 217 4.73 6.58 -1.60
C CYS A 217 5.14 5.15 -1.28
N ILE A 218 4.40 4.49 -0.39
CA ILE A 218 4.49 3.04 -0.16
C ILE A 218 3.26 2.40 -0.81
N GLY A 219 3.49 1.43 -1.68
CA GLY A 219 2.45 0.75 -2.44
C GLY A 219 2.28 -0.71 -2.07
N ASP A 220 1.16 -1.28 -2.49
CA ASP A 220 0.86 -2.71 -2.31
C ASP A 220 1.18 -3.56 -3.52
N SER A 221 1.19 -2.94 -4.70
CA SER A 221 1.39 -3.60 -5.98
C SER A 221 2.76 -3.27 -6.58
N ASN A 222 3.39 -4.29 -7.17
CA ASN A 222 4.57 -4.08 -8.00
C ASN A 222 4.13 -3.68 -9.42
N ARG A 223 5.08 -3.37 -10.29
CA ARG A 223 4.85 -2.93 -11.66
C ARG A 223 4.88 -4.07 -12.69
N ALA A 224 4.73 -5.32 -12.25
CA ALA A 224 4.62 -6.42 -13.21
C ALA A 224 3.26 -6.35 -13.92
N LEU A 225 3.24 -6.64 -15.23
CA LEU A 225 2.02 -6.57 -16.06
C LEU A 225 0.86 -7.41 -15.48
N SER A 226 1.15 -8.54 -14.83
CA SER A 226 0.13 -9.38 -14.18
C SER A 226 -0.56 -8.74 -12.98
N GLN A 227 -0.08 -7.58 -12.53
CA GLN A 227 -0.67 -6.81 -11.42
C GLN A 227 -1.53 -5.64 -11.89
N PHE A 228 -1.49 -5.30 -13.17
CA PHE A 228 -2.17 -4.12 -13.69
C PHE A 228 -3.70 -4.28 -13.67
N ASP A 229 -4.18 -5.52 -13.84
CA ASP A 229 -5.60 -5.85 -13.77
C ASP A 229 -6.12 -6.05 -12.34
N ARG A 230 -5.30 -5.76 -11.32
CA ARG A 230 -5.61 -6.06 -9.92
C ARG A 230 -5.80 -4.78 -9.12
N PRO A 231 -6.82 -4.71 -8.24
CA PRO A 231 -6.97 -3.59 -7.33
C PRO A 231 -5.70 -3.43 -6.48
N GLY A 232 -5.20 -2.20 -6.41
CA GLY A 232 -4.02 -1.87 -5.62
C GLY A 232 -3.99 -0.37 -5.35
N GLY A 233 -3.17 0.02 -4.39
CA GLY A 233 -2.98 1.42 -4.07
C GLY A 233 -1.66 1.72 -3.39
N ALA A 234 -1.44 3.00 -3.15
CA ALA A 234 -0.29 3.53 -2.44
C ALA A 234 -0.67 4.67 -1.52
N LEU A 235 -0.10 4.66 -0.32
CA LEU A 235 -0.18 5.76 0.63
C LEU A 235 1.08 6.60 0.53
N CYS A 236 0.91 7.90 0.29
CA CYS A 236 1.97 8.85 0.02
C CYS A 236 2.03 9.94 1.08
N ILE A 237 3.24 10.33 1.47
CA ILE A 237 3.51 11.44 2.39
C ILE A 237 4.38 12.49 1.72
N LYS A 238 4.04 13.77 1.91
CA LYS A 238 4.85 14.91 1.50
C LYS A 238 5.76 15.32 2.65
N ASN A 239 7.02 14.91 2.59
CA ASN A 239 8.03 15.25 3.57
C ASN A 239 9.43 15.15 2.94
N GLU A 240 10.15 16.27 2.90
CA GLU A 240 11.48 16.36 2.28
C GLU A 240 12.47 15.37 2.88
N GLY A 241 12.50 15.25 4.21
CA GLY A 241 13.42 14.35 4.92
C GLY A 241 13.15 12.89 4.62
N VAL A 242 11.88 12.47 4.60
CA VAL A 242 11.49 11.09 4.23
C VAL A 242 11.83 10.82 2.77
N ARG A 243 11.47 11.74 1.87
CA ARG A 243 11.79 11.62 0.44
C ARG A 243 13.29 11.50 0.23
N LYS A 244 14.10 12.33 0.88
CA LYS A 244 15.55 12.25 0.78
C LYS A 244 16.07 10.91 1.29
N ALA A 245 15.61 10.46 2.45
CA ALA A 245 16.04 9.20 3.03
C ALA A 245 15.76 8.00 2.11
N PHE A 246 14.60 7.95 1.46
CA PHE A 246 14.27 6.90 0.48
C PHE A 246 15.03 7.08 -0.83
N PHE A 247 15.18 8.31 -1.32
CA PHE A 247 15.93 8.60 -2.54
C PHE A 247 17.40 8.16 -2.42
N ASP A 248 18.01 8.36 -1.24
CA ASP A 248 19.39 7.95 -0.96
C ASP A 248 19.57 6.42 -0.88
N LEU A 249 18.49 5.62 -0.78
CA LEU A 249 18.57 4.15 -0.82
C LEU A 249 18.88 3.62 -2.22
N LYS A 250 18.62 4.41 -3.26
CA LYS A 250 18.79 4.02 -4.65
C LYS A 250 20.27 3.75 -4.94
N PHE A 251 20.60 2.51 -5.26
CA PHE A 251 21.96 2.10 -5.59
C PHE A 251 22.15 1.94 -7.10
N GLU A 252 21.33 1.09 -7.74
CA GLU A 252 21.33 0.91 -9.19
C GLU A 252 19.94 1.17 -9.78
N GLU A 253 19.94 1.91 -10.88
CA GLU A 253 18.78 2.16 -11.73
C GLU A 253 18.85 1.25 -12.97
N GLU A 254 17.70 0.75 -13.42
CA GLU A 254 17.63 0.03 -14.69
C GLU A 254 18.08 0.99 -15.80
N LYS A 255 19.17 0.62 -16.50
CA LYS A 255 19.56 1.34 -17.70
C LYS A 255 18.49 1.13 -18.74
N CYS A 256 17.81 2.19 -19.17
CA CYS A 256 16.93 2.14 -20.32
C CYS A 256 17.68 1.54 -21.51
N SER A 257 17.42 0.26 -21.81
CA SER A 257 17.85 -0.32 -23.06
C SER A 257 16.95 0.29 -24.14
N GLY A 258 17.45 1.35 -24.79
CA GLY A 258 16.89 1.76 -26.06
C GLY A 258 16.84 0.53 -26.95
N THR A 259 15.64 0.17 -27.41
CA THR A 259 15.25 -1.08 -28.10
C THR A 259 14.82 -2.27 -27.23
N SER A 260 13.57 -2.22 -26.77
CA SER A 260 12.58 -3.18 -27.27
C SER A 260 11.17 -2.63 -27.04
N GLU A 261 10.48 -2.28 -28.13
CA GLU A 261 9.03 -2.31 -28.17
C GLU A 261 8.61 -3.73 -27.77
N LYS A 262 8.35 -3.98 -26.49
CA LYS A 262 7.60 -5.17 -26.11
C LYS A 262 6.21 -4.96 -26.69
N GLN A 263 5.94 -5.65 -27.80
CA GLN A 263 4.66 -5.68 -28.50
C GLN A 263 3.51 -5.68 -27.49
N PHE A 264 2.89 -4.52 -27.31
CA PHE A 264 1.55 -4.43 -26.78
C PHE A 264 0.66 -5.15 -27.79
N ARG A 265 0.11 -6.30 -27.42
CA ARG A 265 -0.95 -6.93 -28.21
C ARG A 265 -2.14 -6.00 -28.16
N THR A 266 -2.37 -5.26 -29.23
CA THR A 266 -3.68 -4.74 -29.59
C THR A 266 -4.60 -5.94 -29.74
N GLN A 267 -5.64 -6.03 -28.91
CA GLN A 267 -6.80 -6.85 -29.24
C GLN A 267 -7.69 -5.97 -30.10
N ASP A 268 -7.76 -6.32 -31.39
CA ASP A 268 -8.85 -5.93 -32.29
C ASP A 268 -10.17 -6.58 -31.84
#